data_AF-A0A7J4R705-F1
#
_entry.id   AF-A0A7J4R705-F1
#
_cell.length_a   1.000
_cell.length_b   1.000
_cell.length_c   1.000
_cell.angle_alpha   90.00
_cell.angle_beta   90.00
_cell.angle_gamma   90.00
#
_symmetry.space_group_name_H-M   'P 1'
#
loop_
_entity.id
_entity.type
_entity.pdbx_description
1 polymer ?
#
loop_
_entity_poly.entity_id
_entity_poly.type
_entity_poly.pdbx_seq_one_letter_code
_entity_poly.pdbx_strand_id
1 'polypeptide(L)'
;MVRWETGNYHPVVYLPDEYEVRDFTNGQYSPSEYEFDIGRYDELRPGMYSTDLFSDGRFLHVGIDIGAPVGTPCMAFDDGEISHFGYNPDDGDYGYVVITKHIIDGRSVWALYGHLDSKSIENKEIGQKISKGEV
;
A
#
# COMPACT_ATOMS: atom_id res chain seq x y z
N MET A 1 18.72 11.99 -2.41
CA MET A 1 17.35 12.23 -1.93
C MET A 1 16.52 12.59 -3.15
N VAL A 2 15.35 11.98 -3.34
CA VAL A 2 14.38 12.36 -4.37
C VAL A 2 13.76 13.70 -3.96
N ARG A 3 13.64 14.65 -4.88
CA ARG A 3 12.87 15.88 -4.66
C ARG A 3 11.41 15.63 -4.97
N TRP A 4 10.59 15.57 -3.92
CA TRP A 4 9.15 15.38 -4.05
C TRP A 4 8.44 16.69 -4.34
N GLU A 5 7.47 16.66 -5.25
CA GLU A 5 6.62 17.81 -5.57
C GLU A 5 5.22 17.61 -4.99
N THR A 6 5.01 18.04 -3.75
CA THR A 6 3.72 17.94 -3.08
C THR A 6 2.61 18.57 -3.94
N GLY A 7 1.51 17.84 -4.15
CA GLY A 7 0.35 18.29 -4.93
C GLY A 7 0.36 17.92 -6.42
N ASN A 8 1.47 17.38 -6.95
CA ASN A 8 1.55 16.96 -8.37
C ASN A 8 1.20 15.48 -8.61
N TYR A 9 1.09 14.71 -7.53
CA TYR A 9 0.73 13.28 -7.55
C TYR A 9 -0.77 13.09 -7.35
N HIS A 10 -1.31 12.05 -7.98
CA HIS A 10 -2.68 11.63 -7.77
C HIS A 10 -2.81 10.89 -6.44
N PRO A 11 -3.90 11.06 -5.68
CA PRO A 11 -4.15 10.23 -4.51
C PRO A 11 -4.22 8.74 -4.90
N VAL A 12 -3.59 7.87 -4.12
CA VAL A 12 -3.67 6.41 -4.33
C VAL A 12 -5.04 5.85 -3.98
N VAL A 13 -5.75 6.50 -3.06
CA VAL A 13 -7.13 6.21 -2.64
C VAL A 13 -7.80 7.56 -2.38
N TYR A 14 -9.07 7.71 -2.75
CA TYR A 14 -9.86 8.87 -2.34
C TYR A 14 -10.34 8.66 -0.91
N LEU A 15 -9.72 9.38 0.02
CA LEU A 15 -10.14 9.38 1.42
C LEU A 15 -11.40 10.24 1.60
N PRO A 16 -12.35 9.83 2.47
CA PRO A 16 -13.44 10.68 2.91
C PRO A 16 -12.94 11.83 3.80
N ASP A 17 -13.82 12.78 4.11
CA ASP A 17 -13.52 13.88 5.04
C ASP A 17 -13.27 13.38 6.47
N GLU A 18 -13.85 12.23 6.84
CA GLU A 18 -13.74 11.62 8.16
C GLU A 18 -13.10 10.23 8.09
N TYR A 19 -11.95 10.07 8.74
CA TYR A 19 -11.22 8.81 8.89
C TYR A 19 -10.41 8.80 10.19
N GLU A 20 -10.04 7.62 10.68
CA GLU A 20 -9.22 7.47 11.87
C GLU A 20 -7.73 7.32 11.50
N VAL A 21 -6.83 8.05 12.16
CA VAL A 21 -5.40 7.71 12.13
C VAL A 21 -5.09 6.85 13.35
N ARG A 22 -4.71 5.60 13.11
CA ARG A 22 -4.53 4.58 14.16
C ARG A 22 -3.16 4.74 14.85
N ASP A 23 -3.11 4.36 16.13
CA ASP A 23 -1.86 4.24 16.88
C ASP A 23 -1.64 2.79 17.32
N PHE A 24 -0.75 2.09 16.61
CA PHE A 24 -0.44 0.68 16.89
C PHE A 24 0.80 0.49 17.77
N THR A 25 1.39 1.57 18.29
CA THR A 25 2.67 1.51 19.04
C THR A 25 2.54 0.87 20.41
N ASN A 26 1.32 0.81 20.95
CA ASN A 26 1.01 0.14 22.21
C ASN A 26 0.79 -1.38 22.04
N GLY A 27 0.81 -1.90 20.80
CA GLY A 27 0.58 -3.31 20.48
C GLY A 27 -0.87 -3.79 20.68
N GLN A 28 -1.81 -2.87 20.89
CA GLN A 28 -3.22 -3.18 21.03
C GLN A 28 -3.95 -2.90 19.72
N TYR A 29 -4.74 -3.86 19.28
CA TYR A 29 -5.63 -3.71 18.14
C TYR A 29 -7.08 -3.61 18.62
N SER A 30 -7.77 -2.56 18.19
CA SER A 30 -9.22 -2.48 18.16
C SER A 30 -9.69 -2.29 16.72
N PRO A 31 -10.92 -2.69 16.35
CA PRO A 31 -11.52 -2.22 15.11
C PRO A 31 -11.65 -0.68 15.12
N SER A 32 -11.52 -0.05 13.96
CA SER A 32 -11.90 1.35 13.77
C SER A 32 -13.42 1.50 13.77
N GLU A 33 -13.93 2.61 14.28
CA GLU A 33 -15.35 2.99 14.16
C GLU A 33 -15.64 3.77 12.86
N TYR A 34 -14.60 4.11 12.10
CA TYR A 34 -14.68 4.83 10.83
C TYR A 34 -14.60 3.85 9.65
N GLU A 35 -15.25 4.22 8.53
CA GLU A 35 -15.21 3.42 7.30
C GLU A 35 -13.80 3.34 6.70
N PHE A 36 -13.02 4.41 6.88
CA PHE A 36 -11.62 4.48 6.49
C PHE A 36 -10.75 4.69 7.72
N ASP A 37 -9.59 4.05 7.74
CA ASP A 37 -8.55 4.30 8.72
C ASP A 37 -7.14 4.25 8.10
N ILE A 38 -6.17 4.79 8.82
CA ILE A 38 -4.78 4.87 8.37
C ILE A 38 -3.85 4.32 9.45
N GLY A 39 -3.09 3.28 9.10
CA GLY A 39 -1.90 2.85 9.84
C GLY A 39 -0.68 3.70 9.43
N ARG A 40 0.12 4.12 10.41
CA ARG A 40 1.18 5.12 10.19
C ARG A 40 2.42 4.52 9.51
N TYR A 41 3.14 5.37 8.77
CA TYR A 41 4.46 5.08 8.22
C TYR A 41 5.54 5.05 9.30
N ASP A 42 6.53 4.17 9.13
CA ASP A 42 7.69 4.02 10.01
C ASP A 42 7.26 3.78 11.47
N GLU A 43 6.28 2.89 11.65
CA GLU A 43 5.61 2.65 12.92
C GLU A 43 6.06 1.32 13.55
N LEU A 44 6.52 1.37 14.80
CA LEU A 44 6.78 0.16 15.58
C LEU A 44 5.46 -0.43 16.06
N ARG A 45 5.16 -1.68 15.71
CA ARG A 45 3.91 -2.38 16.03
C ARG A 45 4.15 -3.67 16.83
N PRO A 46 4.53 -3.55 18.11
CA PRO A 46 4.89 -4.71 18.92
C PRO A 46 3.71 -5.70 19.01
N GLY A 47 3.97 -6.98 18.77
CA GLY A 47 2.96 -8.04 18.89
C GLY A 47 1.95 -8.14 17.75
N MET A 48 2.00 -7.27 16.73
CA MET A 48 1.08 -7.31 15.59
C MET A 48 1.51 -8.32 14.51
N TYR A 49 2.82 -8.54 14.37
CA TYR A 49 3.39 -9.49 13.42
C TYR A 49 3.70 -10.82 14.10
N SER A 50 2.68 -11.66 14.19
CA SER A 50 2.72 -12.91 14.98
C SER A 50 2.82 -14.18 14.15
N THR A 51 2.80 -14.10 12.82
CA THR A 51 2.89 -15.27 11.93
C THR A 51 4.35 -15.71 11.75
N ASP A 52 4.56 -16.94 11.25
CA ASP A 52 5.90 -17.51 11.04
C ASP A 52 6.77 -16.67 10.10
N LEU A 53 6.15 -15.91 9.18
CA LEU A 53 6.81 -14.98 8.27
C LEU A 53 7.64 -13.91 9.00
N PHE A 54 7.27 -13.60 10.24
CA PHE A 54 7.90 -12.59 11.09
C PHE A 54 8.67 -13.19 12.28
N SER A 55 9.04 -14.47 12.19
CA SER A 55 9.80 -15.21 13.22
C SER A 55 11.19 -14.63 13.50
N ASP A 56 11.70 -13.72 12.67
CA ASP A 56 12.93 -12.97 12.89
C ASP A 56 12.76 -11.78 13.86
N GLY A 57 11.56 -11.56 14.38
CA GLY A 57 11.28 -10.56 15.40
C GLY A 57 11.14 -9.14 14.86
N ARG A 58 10.94 -8.95 13.54
CA ARG A 58 10.66 -7.64 12.96
C ARG A 58 9.25 -7.18 13.32
N PHE A 59 9.12 -5.92 13.73
CA PHE A 59 7.84 -5.28 14.04
C PHE A 59 7.76 -3.81 13.56
N LEU A 60 8.71 -3.39 12.72
CA LEU A 60 8.68 -2.06 12.10
C LEU A 60 7.85 -2.12 10.82
N HIS A 61 6.78 -1.35 10.76
CA HIS A 61 5.98 -1.16 9.56
C HIS A 61 6.53 0.01 8.74
N VAL A 62 7.14 -0.29 7.60
CA VAL A 62 7.70 0.71 6.66
C VAL A 62 6.79 0.99 5.46
N GLY A 63 5.50 0.66 5.58
CA GLY A 63 4.43 1.00 4.64
C GLY A 63 3.47 2.03 5.23
N ILE A 64 2.42 2.34 4.50
CA ILE A 64 1.22 3.01 5.04
C ILE A 64 0.08 2.04 4.77
N ASP A 65 -0.70 1.74 5.80
CA ASP A 65 -1.92 0.96 5.63
C ASP A 65 -3.09 1.93 5.48
N ILE A 66 -3.91 1.74 4.46
CA ILE A 66 -5.17 2.46 4.29
C ILE A 66 -6.28 1.43 4.40
N GLY A 67 -6.92 1.35 5.57
CA GLY A 67 -8.12 0.54 5.75
C GLY A 67 -9.29 1.19 5.04
N ALA A 68 -10.01 0.40 4.25
CA ALA A 68 -11.14 0.85 3.44
C ALA A 68 -12.07 -0.34 3.15
N PRO A 69 -13.33 -0.08 2.70
CA PRO A 69 -14.22 -1.13 2.24
C PRO A 69 -13.61 -1.95 1.09
N VAL A 70 -13.90 -3.26 1.07
CA VAL A 70 -13.51 -4.15 -0.03
C VAL A 70 -14.03 -3.61 -1.37
N GLY A 71 -13.15 -3.55 -2.37
CA GLY A 71 -13.46 -3.00 -3.69
C GLY A 71 -13.21 -1.51 -3.83
N THR A 72 -12.69 -0.83 -2.80
CA THR A 72 -12.20 0.55 -2.91
C THR A 72 -11.14 0.66 -4.01
N PRO A 73 -11.30 1.58 -4.99
CA PRO A 73 -10.32 1.76 -6.06
C PRO A 73 -8.95 2.19 -5.52
N CYS A 74 -7.90 1.51 -5.98
CA CYS A 74 -6.50 1.88 -5.76
C CYS A 74 -5.94 2.41 -7.07
N MET A 75 -5.27 3.57 -7.04
CA MET A 75 -4.85 4.28 -8.24
C MET A 75 -3.34 4.49 -8.29
N ALA A 76 -2.81 4.54 -9.51
CA ALA A 76 -1.43 4.94 -9.77
C ALA A 76 -1.23 6.41 -9.34
N PHE A 77 -0.26 6.67 -8.46
CA PHE A 77 -0.01 8.05 -7.99
C PHE A 77 0.64 8.94 -9.05
N ASP A 78 1.29 8.34 -10.06
CA ASP A 78 1.92 9.05 -11.18
C ASP A 78 1.96 8.15 -12.43
N ASP A 79 2.38 8.71 -13.57
CA ASP A 79 2.64 7.94 -14.79
C ASP A 79 3.78 6.94 -14.55
N GLY A 80 3.69 5.76 -15.15
CA GLY A 80 4.69 4.72 -14.92
C GLY A 80 4.48 3.45 -15.72
N GLU A 81 4.98 2.35 -15.17
CA GLU A 81 4.77 1.01 -15.71
C GLU A 81 4.60 -0.03 -14.60
N ILE A 82 3.86 -1.11 -14.89
CA ILE A 82 3.81 -2.28 -14.04
C ILE A 82 5.19 -2.95 -14.08
N SER A 83 5.86 -3.00 -12.94
CA SER A 83 7.16 -3.66 -12.82
C SER A 83 7.01 -5.15 -12.50
N HIS A 84 6.10 -5.48 -11.59
CA HIS A 84 5.82 -6.84 -11.13
C HIS A 84 4.38 -6.89 -10.63
N PHE A 85 3.78 -8.07 -10.62
CA PHE A 85 2.51 -8.34 -9.98
C PHE A 85 2.44 -9.83 -9.63
N GLY A 86 1.55 -10.21 -8.72
CA GLY A 86 1.43 -11.61 -8.32
C GLY A 86 0.50 -11.82 -7.13
N TYR A 87 0.60 -13.00 -6.54
CA TYR A 87 -0.12 -13.41 -5.35
C TYR A 87 0.85 -14.02 -4.34
N ASN A 88 0.91 -13.42 -3.15
CA ASN A 88 1.71 -13.87 -2.01
C ASN A 88 0.76 -14.50 -0.97
N PRO A 89 0.65 -15.84 -0.92
CA PRO A 89 -0.39 -16.53 -0.16
C PRO A 89 -0.06 -16.75 1.32
N ASP A 90 1.17 -16.45 1.75
CA ASP A 90 1.62 -16.77 3.11
C ASP A 90 0.85 -15.95 4.15
N ASP A 91 0.63 -16.54 5.32
CA ASP A 91 -0.15 -15.90 6.38
C ASP A 91 0.56 -14.63 6.89
N GLY A 92 -0.16 -13.50 6.85
CA GLY A 92 0.37 -12.17 7.14
C GLY A 92 1.17 -11.50 6.00
N ASP A 93 1.27 -12.12 4.82
CA ASP A 93 1.86 -11.51 3.63
C ASP A 93 0.83 -10.64 2.88
N TYR A 94 1.23 -10.06 1.76
CA TYR A 94 0.49 -9.05 1.01
C TYR A 94 -0.71 -9.57 0.23
N GLY A 95 -0.92 -10.88 0.03
CA GLY A 95 -1.98 -11.36 -0.86
C GLY A 95 -1.74 -10.93 -2.31
N TYR A 96 -2.77 -10.42 -3.02
CA TYR A 96 -2.57 -9.93 -4.39
C TYR A 96 -1.82 -8.60 -4.40
N VAL A 97 -0.81 -8.52 -5.25
CA VAL A 97 0.15 -7.42 -5.29
C VAL A 97 0.30 -6.89 -6.72
N VAL A 98 0.38 -5.56 -6.83
CA VAL A 98 0.89 -4.87 -8.01
C VAL A 98 2.03 -3.95 -7.57
N ILE A 99 3.17 -4.03 -8.25
CA ILE A 99 4.32 -3.15 -8.05
C ILE A 99 4.52 -2.31 -9.29
N THR A 100 4.40 -1.00 -9.15
CA THR A 100 4.57 -0.03 -10.22
C THR A 100 5.95 0.64 -10.13
N LYS A 101 6.47 1.09 -11.27
CA LYS A 101 7.73 1.82 -11.37
C LYS A 101 7.48 3.17 -12.04
N HIS A 102 7.98 4.22 -11.39
CA HIS A 102 7.84 5.60 -11.80
C HIS A 102 9.22 6.26 -11.91
N ILE A 103 9.31 7.36 -12.65
CA ILE A 103 10.51 8.19 -12.72
C ILE A 103 10.22 9.54 -12.07
N ILE A 104 10.72 9.73 -10.85
CA ILE A 104 10.53 10.95 -10.06
C ILE A 104 11.89 11.63 -9.89
N ASP A 105 12.01 12.91 -10.25
CA ASP A 105 13.28 13.66 -10.18
C ASP A 105 14.45 12.91 -10.86
N GLY A 106 14.17 12.31 -12.02
CA GLY A 106 15.11 11.51 -12.81
C GLY A 106 15.54 10.18 -12.18
N ARG A 107 14.88 9.74 -11.09
CA ARG A 107 15.20 8.52 -10.35
C ARG A 107 14.05 7.53 -10.43
N SER A 108 14.38 6.24 -10.51
CA SER A 108 13.36 5.19 -10.40
C SER A 108 12.85 5.09 -8.97
N VAL A 109 11.54 5.08 -8.83
CA VAL A 109 10.79 4.87 -7.59
C VAL A 109 9.81 3.72 -7.84
N TRP A 110 9.66 2.82 -6.87
CA TRP A 110 8.70 1.73 -6.94
C TRP A 110 7.65 1.92 -5.85
N ALA A 111 6.39 1.68 -6.19
CA ALA A 111 5.30 1.61 -5.24
C ALA A 111 4.69 0.21 -5.27
N LEU A 112 4.57 -0.39 -4.09
CA LEU A 112 3.92 -1.68 -3.89
C LEU A 112 2.51 -1.43 -3.37
N TYR A 113 1.53 -2.03 -4.04
CA TYR A 113 0.13 -2.06 -3.65
C TYR A 113 -0.18 -3.50 -3.23
N GLY A 114 -0.49 -3.71 -1.96
CA GLY A 114 -0.81 -5.01 -1.39
C GLY A 114 -2.28 -5.14 -1.00
N HIS A 115 -2.66 -6.34 -0.58
CA HIS A 115 -4.00 -6.72 -0.12
C HIS A 115 -5.10 -6.42 -1.14
N LEU A 116 -4.76 -6.50 -2.43
CA LEU A 116 -5.69 -6.19 -3.52
C LEU A 116 -6.67 -7.35 -3.78
N ASP A 117 -7.71 -7.05 -4.54
CA ASP A 117 -8.61 -8.06 -5.12
C ASP A 117 -7.89 -8.87 -6.21
N SER A 118 -8.28 -10.13 -6.44
CA SER A 118 -7.68 -10.98 -7.47
C SER A 118 -7.75 -10.38 -8.88
N LYS A 119 -8.79 -9.58 -9.15
CA LYS A 119 -8.96 -8.88 -10.44
C LYS A 119 -7.86 -7.86 -10.72
N SER A 120 -7.15 -7.38 -9.70
CA SER A 120 -6.07 -6.40 -9.86
C SER A 120 -4.91 -6.88 -10.74
N ILE A 121 -4.71 -8.20 -10.81
CA ILE A 121 -3.63 -8.81 -11.60
C ILE A 121 -4.13 -9.43 -12.91
N GLU A 122 -5.43 -9.44 -13.16
CA GLU A 122 -5.99 -10.01 -14.38
C GLU A 122 -5.58 -9.15 -15.60
N ASN A 123 -5.12 -9.82 -16.66
CA ASN A 123 -4.70 -9.20 -17.91
C ASN A 123 -3.61 -8.12 -17.75
N LYS A 124 -2.83 -8.15 -16.67
CA LYS A 124 -1.66 -7.29 -16.50
C LYS A 124 -0.43 -7.90 -17.17
N GLU A 125 0.45 -7.03 -17.65
CA GLU A 125 1.74 -7.43 -18.24
C GLU A 125 2.89 -6.62 -17.61
N ILE A 126 4.04 -7.27 -17.40
CA ILE A 126 5.24 -6.55 -16.98
C ILE A 126 5.66 -5.58 -18.10
N GLY A 127 5.90 -4.32 -17.73
CA GLY A 127 6.18 -3.23 -18.67
C GLY A 127 4.93 -2.53 -19.21
N GLN A 128 3.72 -2.98 -18.85
CA GLN A 128 2.48 -2.29 -19.17
C GLN A 128 2.54 -0.85 -18.66
N LYS A 129 2.29 0.11 -19.55
CA LYS A 129 2.22 1.53 -19.16
C LYS A 129 0.94 1.80 -18.39
N ILE A 130 1.09 2.63 -17.36
CA ILE A 130 -0.02 3.12 -16.55
C ILE A 130 0.03 4.65 -16.54
N SER A 131 -1.14 5.26 -16.55
CA SER A 131 -1.28 6.71 -16.42
C SER A 131 -1.56 7.09 -14.97
N LYS A 132 -1.17 8.30 -14.58
CA LYS A 132 -1.53 8.88 -13.29
C LYS A 132 -3.06 8.84 -13.09
N GLY A 133 -3.51 8.27 -11.97
CA GLY A 133 -4.93 8.09 -11.64
C GLY A 133 -5.58 6.84 -12.23
N GLU A 134 -4.86 6.03 -13.00
CA GLU A 134 -5.35 4.75 -13.51
C GLU A 134 -5.59 3.75 -12.36
N VAL A 135 -6.68 3.00 -12.45
CA VAL A 135 -7.11 1.94 -11.51
C VAL A 135 -6.68 0.56 -12.03
#